data_AF-A0A4U7B413-F1
#
_entry.id   AF-A0A4U7B413-F1
#
_cell.length_a   1.000
_cell.length_b   1.000
_cell.length_c   1.000
_cell.angle_alpha   90.00
_cell.angle_beta   90.00
_cell.angle_gamma   90.00
#
_symmetry.space_group_name_H-M   'P 1'
#
loop_
_entity.id
_entity.type
_entity.pdbx_description
1 polymer ?
#
loop_
_entity_poly.entity_id
_entity_poly.type
_entity_poly.pdbx_seq_one_letter_code
_entity_poly.pdbx_strand_id
1 'polypeptide(L)'
;MPMTIIPNTTTLDPSALAKGKTFTGTVYLDKAHTNPATDSTPSTMLATVTFTPGSRTNWHSHEHGQILKVEAGSGWICDRGDKPKRIKLGDLISCPAGTEHWHGADEGSVLTHFVVSMGKTSWGSEVTDEEYAEKNKKPVNTGIYKSKAFSIDHNQYVWDGLDYQSNYGAGLRVLDISSVRADPTGASIEEVAFFDIYPEDDALPNGGIIDFVGTWSHYANFPSGNILVNTIERGAFVVKMSQFPAKGYGKYTKKIRAA
;
A
#
# COMPACT_ATOMS: atom_id res chain seq x y z
N MET A 1 10.10 -16.25 -36.42
CA MET A 1 8.79 -16.85 -36.76
C MET A 1 7.95 -15.81 -37.50
N PRO A 2 7.14 -16.19 -38.50
CA PRO A 2 6.21 -15.26 -39.15
C PRO A 2 5.13 -14.79 -38.16
N MET A 3 4.54 -13.62 -38.44
CA MET A 3 3.42 -13.10 -37.65
C MET A 3 2.23 -14.06 -37.72
N THR A 4 1.56 -14.28 -36.59
CA THR A 4 0.35 -15.11 -36.50
C THR A 4 -0.80 -14.24 -36.00
N ILE A 5 -1.91 -14.23 -36.73
CA ILE A 5 -3.16 -13.63 -36.26
C ILE A 5 -3.86 -14.65 -35.37
N ILE A 6 -4.16 -14.26 -34.13
CA ILE A 6 -4.99 -15.05 -33.23
C ILE A 6 -6.40 -14.47 -33.36
N PRO A 7 -7.32 -15.12 -34.11
CA PRO A 7 -8.67 -14.63 -34.28
C PRO A 7 -9.40 -14.65 -32.93
N ASN A 8 -10.32 -13.70 -32.77
CA ASN A 8 -11.16 -13.63 -31.57
C ASN A 8 -11.93 -14.93 -31.39
N THR A 9 -11.98 -15.45 -30.17
CA THR A 9 -12.82 -16.59 -29.79
C THR A 9 -14.27 -16.14 -29.72
N THR A 10 -14.92 -15.95 -30.88
CA THR A 10 -16.38 -15.73 -30.94
C THR A 10 -17.12 -17.05 -30.69
N THR A 11 -17.12 -17.50 -29.46
CA THR A 11 -18.10 -18.44 -28.96
C THR A 11 -18.33 -18.14 -27.49
N LEU A 12 -19.58 -17.84 -27.14
CA LEU A 12 -20.12 -18.13 -25.81
C LEU A 12 -20.02 -19.65 -25.59
N ASP A 13 -18.79 -20.17 -25.47
CA ASP A 13 -18.51 -21.56 -25.20
C ASP A 13 -18.72 -21.78 -23.70
N PRO A 14 -19.61 -22.69 -23.28
CA PRO A 14 -19.70 -23.14 -21.90
C PRO A 14 -18.35 -23.63 -21.32
N SER A 15 -17.33 -23.85 -22.16
CA SER A 15 -15.94 -24.12 -21.75
C SER A 15 -15.23 -22.97 -21.04
N ALA A 16 -15.68 -21.71 -21.20
CA ALA A 16 -15.07 -20.55 -20.55
C ALA A 16 -15.30 -20.52 -19.05
N LEU A 17 -16.33 -21.22 -18.53
CA LEU A 17 -16.49 -21.38 -17.09
C LEU A 17 -15.23 -22.07 -16.52
N ALA A 18 -14.52 -21.38 -15.63
CA ALA A 18 -13.34 -21.92 -14.99
C ALA A 18 -13.74 -23.08 -14.08
N LYS A 19 -13.47 -24.31 -14.53
CA LYS A 19 -13.77 -25.55 -13.79
C LYS A 19 -12.56 -25.90 -12.90
N GLY A 20 -12.77 -25.99 -11.59
CA GLY A 20 -11.74 -26.41 -10.65
C GLY A 20 -11.93 -25.83 -9.26
N LYS A 21 -10.97 -26.13 -8.37
CA LYS A 21 -10.94 -25.65 -6.97
C LYS A 21 -10.02 -24.44 -6.79
N THR A 22 -9.67 -23.73 -7.86
CA THR A 22 -8.74 -22.57 -7.85
C THR A 22 -9.46 -21.24 -7.75
N PHE A 23 -10.79 -21.26 -7.63
CA PHE A 23 -11.65 -20.10 -7.52
C PHE A 23 -12.77 -20.35 -6.51
N THR A 24 -13.14 -19.30 -5.80
CA THR A 24 -14.41 -19.22 -5.06
C THR A 24 -15.41 -18.44 -5.91
N GLY A 25 -16.63 -18.96 -6.07
CA GLY A 25 -17.67 -18.36 -6.90
C GLY A 25 -17.50 -18.63 -8.41
N THR A 26 -18.22 -17.87 -9.23
CA THR A 26 -18.29 -18.10 -10.69
C THR A 26 -17.28 -17.22 -11.42
N VAL A 27 -16.36 -17.86 -12.14
CA VAL A 27 -15.32 -17.18 -12.93
C VAL A 27 -15.33 -17.71 -14.36
N TYR A 28 -15.23 -16.80 -15.32
CA TYR A 28 -15.07 -17.10 -16.74
C TYR A 28 -13.66 -16.75 -17.18
N LEU A 29 -12.98 -17.67 -17.84
CA LEU A 29 -11.60 -17.55 -18.29
C LEU A 29 -11.55 -17.81 -19.80
N ASP A 30 -11.44 -16.73 -20.56
CA ASP A 30 -11.27 -16.77 -22.01
C ASP A 30 -9.77 -16.71 -22.35
N LYS A 31 -9.20 -17.87 -22.70
CA LYS A 31 -7.76 -17.97 -23.03
C LYS A 31 -7.51 -17.42 -24.43
N ALA A 32 -6.93 -16.22 -24.49
CA ALA A 32 -6.52 -15.62 -25.75
C ALA A 32 -5.31 -16.36 -26.35
N HIS A 33 -4.28 -16.65 -25.56
CA HIS A 33 -3.09 -17.35 -26.06
C HIS A 33 -2.28 -18.05 -24.96
N THR A 34 -1.50 -19.04 -25.36
CA THR A 34 -0.45 -19.61 -24.50
C THR A 34 0.78 -19.87 -25.36
N ASN A 35 1.89 -19.25 -24.97
CA ASN A 35 3.20 -19.49 -25.55
C ASN A 35 3.98 -20.44 -24.64
N PRO A 36 4.42 -21.62 -25.12
CA PRO A 36 5.22 -22.53 -24.32
C PRO A 36 6.58 -21.90 -23.95
N ALA A 37 7.20 -22.42 -22.89
CA ALA A 37 8.56 -22.02 -22.55
C ALA A 37 9.56 -22.45 -23.65
N THR A 38 10.63 -21.68 -23.77
CA THR A 38 11.81 -22.03 -24.59
C THR A 38 13.05 -21.98 -23.69
N ASP A 39 14.21 -22.34 -24.23
CA ASP A 39 15.48 -22.27 -23.50
C ASP A 39 15.83 -20.84 -23.02
N SER A 40 15.24 -19.81 -23.65
CA SER A 40 15.54 -18.39 -23.36
C SER A 40 14.35 -17.57 -22.86
N THR A 41 13.13 -18.12 -22.84
CA THR A 41 11.92 -17.40 -22.44
C THR A 41 10.99 -18.27 -21.59
N PRO A 42 10.40 -17.74 -20.51
CA PRO A 42 9.39 -18.48 -19.75
C PRO A 42 8.12 -18.69 -20.58
N SER A 43 7.28 -19.64 -20.16
CA SER A 43 5.94 -19.77 -20.72
C SER A 43 5.10 -18.53 -20.42
N THR A 44 4.24 -18.12 -21.34
CA THR A 44 3.35 -16.98 -21.14
C THR A 44 1.91 -17.36 -21.46
N MET A 45 0.98 -17.03 -20.56
CA MET A 45 -0.45 -17.19 -20.77
C MET A 45 -1.12 -15.82 -20.81
N LEU A 46 -1.94 -15.60 -21.83
CA LEU A 46 -2.75 -14.40 -22.00
C LEU A 46 -4.22 -14.80 -21.99
N ALA A 47 -5.03 -14.12 -21.17
CA ALA A 47 -6.46 -14.38 -21.06
C ALA A 47 -7.22 -13.13 -20.66
N THR A 48 -8.51 -13.10 -20.99
CA THR A 48 -9.48 -12.23 -20.33
C THR A 48 -10.22 -13.05 -19.28
N VAL A 49 -10.23 -12.57 -18.04
CA VAL A 49 -10.89 -13.26 -16.92
C VAL A 49 -11.99 -12.37 -16.38
N THR A 50 -13.20 -12.92 -16.27
CA THR A 50 -14.37 -12.24 -15.71
C THR A 50 -14.84 -12.94 -14.44
N PHE A 51 -14.85 -12.20 -13.35
CA PHE A 51 -15.31 -12.59 -12.03
C PHE A 51 -16.72 -12.04 -11.82
N THR A 52 -17.68 -12.91 -11.46
CA THR A 52 -18.98 -12.45 -10.95
C THR A 52 -18.83 -11.81 -9.57
N PRO A 53 -19.80 -11.01 -9.09
CA PRO A 53 -19.67 -10.35 -7.79
C PRO A 53 -19.30 -11.33 -6.66
N GLY A 54 -18.32 -10.95 -5.85
CA GLY A 54 -17.78 -11.76 -4.74
C GLY A 54 -16.87 -12.94 -5.13
N SER A 55 -16.76 -13.27 -6.41
CA SER A 55 -15.88 -14.35 -6.87
C SER A 55 -14.41 -13.91 -6.93
N ARG A 56 -13.51 -14.85 -6.69
CA ARG A 56 -12.07 -14.59 -6.52
C ARG A 56 -11.23 -15.83 -6.79
N THR A 57 -9.97 -15.60 -7.11
CA THR A 57 -8.96 -16.67 -7.13
C THR A 57 -8.68 -17.19 -5.73
N ASN A 58 -8.20 -18.42 -5.64
CA ASN A 58 -7.43 -18.87 -4.49
C ASN A 58 -6.11 -18.07 -4.40
N TRP A 59 -5.47 -18.13 -3.23
CA TRP A 59 -4.10 -17.69 -3.10
C TRP A 59 -3.21 -18.42 -4.12
N HIS A 60 -2.34 -17.67 -4.81
CA HIS A 60 -1.41 -18.25 -5.77
C HIS A 60 -0.23 -17.32 -6.03
N SER A 61 0.81 -17.85 -6.67
CA SER A 61 1.96 -17.07 -7.14
C SER A 61 2.35 -17.48 -8.56
N HIS A 62 3.08 -16.62 -9.26
CA HIS A 62 3.63 -16.90 -10.58
C HIS A 62 5.15 -16.81 -10.55
N GLU A 63 5.81 -17.80 -11.13
CA GLU A 63 7.28 -17.95 -11.14
C GLU A 63 8.00 -16.71 -11.69
N HIS A 64 7.47 -16.08 -12.73
CA HIS A 64 8.03 -14.87 -13.33
C HIS A 64 7.09 -13.66 -13.25
N GLY A 65 6.08 -13.73 -12.38
CA GLY A 65 5.13 -12.65 -12.13
C GLY A 65 3.94 -12.61 -13.07
N GLN A 66 3.10 -11.60 -12.87
CA GLN A 66 1.85 -11.42 -13.61
C GLN A 66 1.54 -9.93 -13.80
N ILE A 67 0.94 -9.59 -14.93
CA ILE A 67 0.40 -8.25 -15.19
C ILE A 67 -1.11 -8.37 -15.41
N LEU A 68 -1.88 -7.47 -14.78
CA LEU A 68 -3.33 -7.37 -14.95
C LEU A 68 -3.70 -5.97 -15.45
N LYS A 69 -4.58 -5.90 -16.44
CA LYS A 69 -5.20 -4.65 -16.89
C LYS A 69 -6.70 -4.75 -16.70
N VAL A 70 -7.29 -3.91 -15.85
CA VAL A 70 -8.74 -3.94 -15.62
C VAL A 70 -9.46 -3.31 -16.81
N GLU A 71 -10.37 -4.08 -17.41
CA GLU A 71 -11.13 -3.73 -18.61
C GLU A 71 -12.60 -3.40 -18.31
N ALA A 72 -13.16 -3.93 -17.22
CA ALA A 72 -14.50 -3.57 -16.77
C ALA A 72 -14.70 -3.78 -15.26
N GLY A 73 -15.57 -2.96 -14.68
CA GLY A 73 -16.03 -3.09 -13.30
C GLY A 73 -14.97 -2.77 -12.25
N SER A 74 -15.06 -3.43 -11.10
CA SER A 74 -14.18 -3.19 -9.96
C SER A 74 -14.02 -4.44 -9.10
N GLY A 75 -12.91 -4.48 -8.37
CA GLY A 75 -12.56 -5.61 -7.53
C GLY A 75 -11.46 -5.30 -6.55
N TRP A 76 -10.81 -6.36 -6.10
CA TRP A 76 -9.82 -6.34 -5.04
C TRP A 76 -8.64 -7.22 -5.42
N ILE A 77 -7.45 -6.81 -4.98
CA ILE A 77 -6.23 -7.61 -5.01
C ILE A 77 -5.56 -7.54 -3.64
N CYS A 78 -4.94 -8.63 -3.19
CA CYS A 78 -4.26 -8.67 -1.92
C CYS A 78 -3.02 -9.57 -2.00
N ASP A 79 -1.88 -9.05 -1.52
CA ASP A 79 -0.68 -9.85 -1.26
C ASP A 79 -0.84 -10.57 0.09
N ARG A 80 -0.26 -11.77 0.23
CA ARG A 80 -0.40 -12.51 1.49
C ARG A 80 0.19 -11.72 2.66
N GLY A 81 -0.64 -11.48 3.67
CA GLY A 81 -0.28 -10.72 4.88
C GLY A 81 -0.41 -9.20 4.76
N ASP A 82 -0.85 -8.68 3.61
CA ASP A 82 -1.19 -7.27 3.43
C ASP A 82 -2.71 -7.04 3.51
N LYS A 83 -3.15 -5.79 3.33
CA LYS A 83 -4.56 -5.42 3.23
C LYS A 83 -5.04 -5.46 1.77
N PRO A 84 -6.29 -5.90 1.51
CA PRO A 84 -6.86 -5.81 0.17
C PRO A 84 -6.87 -4.38 -0.36
N LYS A 85 -6.43 -4.23 -1.62
CA LYS A 85 -6.37 -2.97 -2.35
C LYS A 85 -7.44 -2.99 -3.44
N ARG A 86 -8.20 -1.90 -3.55
CA ARG A 86 -9.26 -1.77 -4.56
C ARG A 86 -8.64 -1.54 -5.94
N ILE A 87 -9.18 -2.23 -6.94
CA ILE A 87 -8.84 -2.09 -8.36
C ILE A 87 -10.10 -1.76 -9.17
N LYS A 88 -9.95 -0.97 -10.23
CA LYS A 88 -11.06 -0.51 -11.08
C LYS A 88 -10.62 -0.34 -12.53
N LEU A 89 -11.59 -0.14 -13.42
CA LEU A 89 -11.38 0.17 -14.84
C LEU A 89 -10.18 1.10 -15.07
N GLY A 90 -9.27 0.65 -15.93
CA GLY A 90 -8.09 1.41 -16.32
C GLY A 90 -6.86 1.20 -15.44
N ASP A 91 -6.98 0.60 -14.26
CA ASP A 91 -5.82 0.27 -13.43
C ASP A 91 -4.96 -0.80 -14.12
N LEU A 92 -3.63 -0.62 -14.07
CA LEU A 92 -2.63 -1.61 -14.47
C LEU A 92 -1.92 -2.10 -13.21
N ILE A 93 -1.92 -3.40 -12.99
CA ILE A 93 -1.37 -4.03 -11.79
C ILE A 93 -0.19 -4.90 -12.22
N SER A 94 0.93 -4.73 -11.51
CA SER A 94 2.08 -5.61 -11.61
C SER A 94 2.20 -6.45 -10.34
N CYS A 95 2.15 -7.77 -10.50
CA CYS A 95 2.34 -8.76 -9.44
C CYS A 95 3.77 -9.34 -9.61
N PRO A 96 4.73 -8.96 -8.75
CA PRO A 96 6.12 -9.41 -8.89
C PRO A 96 6.27 -10.93 -8.75
N ALA A 97 7.33 -11.48 -9.37
CA ALA A 97 7.67 -12.89 -9.30
C ALA A 97 7.67 -13.45 -7.87
N GLY A 98 7.02 -14.60 -7.67
CA GLY A 98 6.94 -15.28 -6.37
C GLY A 98 6.04 -14.59 -5.33
N THR A 99 5.41 -13.46 -5.64
CA THR A 99 4.45 -12.82 -4.73
C THR A 99 3.18 -13.66 -4.67
N GLU A 100 2.87 -14.21 -3.50
CA GLU A 100 1.61 -14.91 -3.28
C GLU A 100 0.50 -13.89 -3.06
N HIS A 101 -0.56 -13.98 -3.86
CA HIS A 101 -1.65 -13.02 -3.88
C HIS A 101 -2.98 -13.68 -4.29
N TRP A 102 -4.07 -12.95 -4.11
CA TRP A 102 -5.36 -13.23 -4.73
C TRP A 102 -5.92 -11.97 -5.35
N HIS A 103 -6.80 -12.15 -6.32
CA HIS A 103 -7.60 -11.10 -6.93
C HIS A 103 -9.00 -11.61 -7.29
N GLY A 104 -9.98 -10.70 -7.27
CA GLY A 104 -11.38 -11.04 -7.49
C GLY A 104 -12.30 -9.82 -7.58
N ALA A 105 -13.56 -10.05 -7.91
CA ALA A 105 -14.58 -9.02 -8.03
C ALA A 105 -15.00 -8.43 -6.67
N ASP A 106 -15.54 -7.22 -6.69
CA ASP A 106 -16.24 -6.63 -5.55
C ASP A 106 -17.61 -7.31 -5.34
N GLU A 107 -18.24 -7.11 -4.18
CA GLU A 107 -19.57 -7.70 -3.89
C GLU A 107 -20.70 -7.10 -4.74
N GLY A 108 -20.53 -5.85 -5.20
CA GLY A 108 -21.53 -5.12 -6.00
C GLY A 108 -21.12 -4.92 -7.47
N SER A 109 -20.07 -5.58 -7.94
CA SER A 109 -19.51 -5.34 -9.28
C SER A 109 -18.97 -6.62 -9.88
N VAL A 110 -19.00 -6.74 -11.21
CA VAL A 110 -18.14 -7.70 -11.90
C VAL A 110 -16.71 -7.17 -11.91
N LEU A 111 -15.73 -8.04 -12.12
CA LEU A 111 -14.37 -7.63 -12.50
C LEU A 111 -13.97 -8.37 -13.77
N THR A 112 -13.70 -7.64 -14.84
CA THR A 112 -13.06 -8.19 -16.04
C THR A 112 -11.68 -7.57 -16.19
N HIS A 113 -10.67 -8.43 -16.33
CA HIS A 113 -9.30 -7.98 -16.60
C HIS A 113 -8.63 -8.83 -17.68
N PHE A 114 -7.77 -8.19 -18.46
CA PHE A 114 -6.78 -8.89 -19.27
C PHE A 114 -5.57 -9.24 -18.41
N VAL A 115 -5.10 -10.48 -18.49
CA VAL A 115 -3.98 -10.99 -17.71
C VAL A 115 -2.87 -11.49 -18.63
N VAL A 116 -1.63 -11.20 -18.22
CA VAL A 116 -0.41 -11.82 -18.76
C VAL A 116 0.30 -12.51 -17.60
N SER A 117 0.27 -13.83 -17.57
CA SER A 117 0.96 -14.65 -16.55
C SER A 117 2.24 -15.24 -17.15
N MET A 118 3.37 -15.14 -16.44
CA MET A 118 4.67 -15.60 -16.92
C MET A 118 5.23 -16.68 -16.00
N GLY A 119 5.66 -17.80 -16.60
CA GLY A 119 6.10 -19.00 -15.91
C GLY A 119 4.97 -19.83 -15.33
N LYS A 120 5.33 -20.76 -14.44
CA LYS A 120 4.37 -21.65 -13.79
C LYS A 120 3.56 -20.91 -12.70
N THR A 121 2.25 -21.14 -12.68
CA THR A 121 1.39 -20.76 -11.55
C THR A 121 1.43 -21.83 -10.45
N SER A 122 1.68 -21.40 -9.22
CA SER A 122 1.62 -22.25 -8.03
C SER A 122 0.39 -21.87 -7.21
N TRP A 123 -0.58 -22.78 -7.12
CA TRP A 123 -1.83 -22.58 -6.40
C TRP A 123 -1.70 -22.95 -4.92
N GLY A 124 -2.27 -22.13 -4.07
CA GLY A 124 -2.35 -22.27 -2.62
C GLY A 124 -3.77 -22.49 -2.13
N SER A 125 -4.01 -22.13 -0.87
CA SER A 125 -5.30 -22.28 -0.20
C SER A 125 -6.39 -21.38 -0.80
N GLU A 126 -7.64 -21.76 -0.59
CA GLU A 126 -8.78 -20.89 -0.84
C GLU A 126 -8.66 -19.59 -0.01
N VAL A 127 -9.18 -18.49 -0.55
CA VAL A 127 -9.34 -17.23 0.18
C VAL A 127 -10.63 -17.30 0.97
N THR A 128 -10.54 -17.36 2.29
CA THR A 128 -11.73 -17.51 3.15
C THR A 128 -12.63 -16.28 3.06
N ASP A 129 -13.89 -16.42 3.45
CA ASP A 129 -14.81 -15.27 3.49
C ASP A 129 -14.32 -14.20 4.48
N GLU A 130 -13.64 -14.59 5.56
CA GLU A 130 -13.01 -13.66 6.51
C GLU A 130 -11.85 -12.90 5.85
N GLU A 131 -10.95 -13.59 5.13
CA GLU A 131 -9.86 -12.95 4.39
C GLU A 131 -10.39 -12.00 3.31
N TYR A 132 -11.46 -12.38 2.62
CA TYR A 132 -12.12 -11.53 1.63
C TYR A 132 -12.81 -10.32 2.29
N ALA A 133 -13.43 -10.49 3.46
CA ALA A 133 -14.11 -9.43 4.20
C ALA A 133 -13.16 -8.35 4.75
N GLU A 134 -11.85 -8.60 4.83
CA GLU A 134 -10.83 -7.60 5.22
C GLU A 134 -10.91 -6.32 4.37
N LYS A 135 -11.37 -6.41 3.11
CA LYS A 135 -11.61 -5.27 2.22
C LYS A 135 -12.59 -4.23 2.78
N ASN A 136 -13.49 -4.67 3.65
CA ASN A 136 -14.55 -3.86 4.24
C ASN A 136 -14.13 -3.24 5.59
N LYS A 137 -12.91 -3.52 6.09
CA LYS A 137 -12.45 -2.93 7.35
C LYS A 137 -12.27 -1.43 7.21
N LYS A 138 -13.21 -0.70 7.81
CA LYS A 138 -13.12 0.76 7.96
C LYS A 138 -11.95 1.11 8.89
N PRO A 139 -11.30 2.27 8.70
CA PRO A 139 -10.42 2.79 9.74
C PRO A 139 -11.23 2.94 11.02
N VAL A 140 -10.69 2.42 12.11
CA VAL A 140 -11.26 2.56 13.45
C VAL A 140 -10.32 3.43 14.26
N ASN A 141 -10.89 4.38 15.00
CA ASN A 141 -10.13 5.08 16.03
C ASN A 141 -9.84 4.07 17.14
N THR A 142 -8.55 3.81 17.38
CA THR A 142 -8.10 2.82 18.36
C THR A 142 -7.52 3.44 19.64
N GLY A 143 -7.30 4.76 19.65
CA GLY A 143 -6.65 5.47 20.72
C GLY A 143 -6.48 6.94 20.40
N ILE A 144 -6.22 7.73 21.44
CA ILE A 144 -5.93 9.16 21.32
C ILE A 144 -4.56 9.40 21.95
N TYR A 145 -3.61 9.87 21.15
CA TYR A 145 -2.38 10.47 21.65
C TYR A 145 -2.61 11.97 21.85
N LYS A 146 -2.17 12.49 23.00
CA LYS A 146 -2.14 13.92 23.27
C LYS A 146 -0.69 14.35 23.47
N SER A 147 -0.20 15.23 22.61
CA SER A 147 1.16 15.77 22.72
C SER A 147 1.38 16.48 24.05
N LYS A 148 2.62 16.43 24.55
CA LYS A 148 3.06 17.25 25.70
C LYS A 148 3.29 18.71 25.29
N ALA A 149 3.54 18.97 24.01
CA ALA A 149 3.69 20.31 23.47
C ALA A 149 2.38 21.09 23.59
N PHE A 150 2.43 22.30 24.11
CA PHE A 150 1.28 23.18 24.18
C PHE A 150 1.14 23.97 22.86
N SER A 151 0.86 23.25 21.78
CA SER A 151 0.82 23.76 20.40
C SER A 151 -0.29 23.09 19.57
N ILE A 152 -0.55 23.64 18.39
CA ILE A 152 -1.39 23.03 17.36
C ILE A 152 -0.49 22.29 16.37
N ASP A 153 -0.68 20.99 16.21
CA ASP A 153 0.00 20.15 15.22
C ASP A 153 -0.70 20.18 13.85
N HIS A 154 0.06 20.03 12.77
CA HIS A 154 -0.45 19.98 11.40
C HIS A 154 0.60 19.42 10.43
N ASN A 155 0.19 19.16 9.19
CA ASN A 155 1.06 18.70 8.09
C ASN A 155 1.94 17.50 8.46
N GLN A 156 1.34 16.55 9.17
CA GLN A 156 2.00 15.35 9.69
C GLN A 156 2.02 14.22 8.66
N TYR A 157 3.11 13.45 8.64
CA TYR A 157 3.20 12.21 7.87
C TYR A 157 4.11 11.19 8.55
N VAL A 158 3.76 9.93 8.30
CA VAL A 158 4.50 8.79 8.81
C VAL A 158 5.54 8.35 7.80
N TRP A 159 6.79 8.24 8.24
CA TRP A 159 7.89 7.68 7.47
C TRP A 159 8.78 6.81 8.34
N ASP A 160 8.99 5.56 7.91
CA ASP A 160 9.81 4.58 8.63
C ASP A 160 9.49 4.51 10.13
N GLY A 161 8.21 4.33 10.49
CA GLY A 161 7.77 4.20 11.89
C GLY A 161 7.79 5.48 12.72
N LEU A 162 8.25 6.61 12.16
CA LEU A 162 8.23 7.92 12.81
C LEU A 162 7.12 8.79 12.23
N ASP A 163 6.41 9.52 13.08
CA ASP A 163 5.50 10.59 12.69
C ASP A 163 6.22 11.94 12.81
N TYR A 164 6.34 12.65 11.69
CA TYR A 164 6.96 13.96 11.65
C TYR A 164 5.86 15.02 11.61
N GLN A 165 5.92 15.97 12.53
CA GLN A 165 4.84 16.93 12.76
C GLN A 165 5.37 18.36 12.69
N SER A 166 4.72 19.18 11.86
CA SER A 166 4.82 20.63 12.01
C SER A 166 3.90 21.07 13.15
N ASN A 167 4.41 21.91 14.04
CA ASN A 167 3.65 22.49 15.13
C ASN A 167 3.79 24.01 15.08
N TYR A 168 2.67 24.72 15.14
CA TYR A 168 2.70 26.16 15.31
C TYR A 168 3.29 26.51 16.68
N GLY A 169 4.15 27.52 16.75
CA GLY A 169 4.94 27.87 17.94
C GLY A 169 6.02 26.84 18.28
N ALA A 170 5.71 25.55 18.34
CA ALA A 170 6.62 24.52 18.88
C ALA A 170 7.57 23.87 17.86
N GLY A 171 7.54 24.28 16.58
CA GLY A 171 8.53 23.85 15.59
C GLY A 171 8.29 22.46 14.98
N LEU A 172 9.38 21.74 14.74
CA LEU A 172 9.33 20.35 14.27
C LEU A 172 9.32 19.40 15.47
N ARG A 173 8.38 18.46 15.49
CA ARG A 173 8.32 17.38 16.48
C ARG A 173 8.33 16.04 15.77
N VAL A 174 9.02 15.04 16.32
CA VAL A 174 9.15 13.71 15.73
C VAL A 174 8.79 12.67 16.79
N LEU A 175 7.76 11.87 16.51
CA LEU A 175 7.25 10.84 17.41
C LEU A 175 7.60 9.45 16.88
N ASP A 176 8.06 8.55 17.75
CA ASP A 176 8.08 7.12 17.46
C ASP A 176 6.69 6.54 17.67
N ILE A 177 6.09 6.08 16.57
CA ILE A 177 4.76 5.46 16.54
C ILE A 177 4.82 3.98 16.17
N SER A 178 6.02 3.38 16.16
CA SER A 178 6.23 1.98 15.78
C SER A 178 5.46 0.99 16.67
N SER A 179 5.13 1.41 17.89
CA SER A 179 4.35 0.66 18.88
C SER A 179 2.85 0.56 18.52
N VAL A 180 2.28 1.51 17.76
CA VAL A 180 0.83 1.64 17.53
C VAL A 180 0.21 0.40 16.89
N ARG A 181 0.97 -0.35 16.09
CA ARG A 181 0.47 -1.61 15.49
C ARG A 181 0.25 -2.72 16.52
N ALA A 182 1.05 -2.74 17.59
CA ALA A 182 0.99 -3.76 18.64
C ALA A 182 0.15 -3.29 19.85
N ASP A 183 0.26 -2.01 20.19
CA ASP A 183 -0.51 -1.33 21.23
C ASP A 183 -1.24 -0.14 20.60
N PRO A 184 -2.48 -0.33 20.15
CA PRO A 184 -3.18 0.69 19.37
C PRO A 184 -3.79 1.78 20.26
N THR A 185 -3.60 1.72 21.58
CA THR A 185 -4.04 2.78 22.50
C THR A 185 -3.24 4.08 22.34
N GLY A 186 -2.02 3.99 21.79
CA GLY A 186 -1.09 5.11 21.68
C GLY A 186 -0.32 5.41 22.98
N ALA A 187 -0.50 4.61 24.04
CA ALA A 187 0.17 4.81 25.33
C ALA A 187 1.70 4.71 25.25
N SER A 188 2.21 3.99 24.25
CA SER A 188 3.63 3.74 24.01
C SER A 188 4.23 4.64 22.93
N ILE A 189 3.57 5.74 22.55
CA ILE A 189 4.13 6.75 21.63
C ILE A 189 5.08 7.65 22.40
N GLU A 190 6.26 7.92 21.83
CA GLU A 190 7.31 8.72 22.45
C GLU A 190 7.80 9.82 21.50
N GLU A 191 7.99 11.04 22.00
CA GLU A 191 8.70 12.08 21.27
C GLU A 191 10.20 11.79 21.29
N VAL A 192 10.79 11.53 20.12
CA VAL A 192 12.20 11.12 19.99
C VAL A 192 13.11 12.22 19.46
N ALA A 193 12.54 13.29 18.90
CA ALA A 193 13.28 14.49 18.55
C ALA A 193 12.34 15.70 18.46
N PHE A 194 12.90 16.89 18.68
CA PHE A 194 12.24 18.15 18.39
C PHE A 194 13.27 19.18 17.89
N PHE A 195 12.78 20.19 17.18
CA PHE A 195 13.51 21.40 16.88
C PHE A 195 12.56 22.57 17.10
N ASP A 196 12.78 23.27 18.20
CA ASP A 196 12.01 24.43 18.56
C ASP A 196 12.50 25.67 17.78
N ILE A 197 11.53 26.43 17.26
CA ILE A 197 11.75 27.63 16.46
C ILE A 197 11.29 28.91 17.16
N TYR A 198 10.68 28.77 18.34
CA TYR A 198 10.07 29.85 19.11
C TYR A 198 10.46 29.82 20.60
N PRO A 199 11.75 29.63 20.95
CA PRO A 199 12.20 29.43 22.34
C PRO A 199 11.88 30.60 23.28
N GLU A 200 11.55 31.78 22.74
CA GLU A 200 11.09 32.91 23.54
C GLU A 200 9.74 32.68 24.25
N ASP A 201 8.91 31.73 23.80
CA ASP A 201 7.62 31.43 24.41
C ASP A 201 7.68 30.32 25.48
N ASP A 202 8.82 29.64 25.61
CA ASP A 202 9.07 28.58 26.60
C ASP A 202 8.85 29.04 28.05
N ALA A 203 9.05 30.33 28.33
CA ALA A 203 8.87 30.91 29.67
C ALA A 203 7.39 31.24 30.00
N LEU A 204 6.48 31.12 29.03
CA LEU A 204 5.06 31.40 29.25
C LEU A 204 4.38 30.27 30.02
N PRO A 205 3.21 30.53 30.64
CA PRO A 205 2.42 29.47 31.23
C PRO A 205 2.14 28.35 30.21
N ASN A 206 2.48 27.11 30.56
CA ASN A 206 2.43 25.90 29.74
C ASN A 206 3.58 25.67 28.74
N GLY A 207 4.60 26.55 28.70
CA GLY A 207 5.77 26.38 27.83
C GLY A 207 5.47 26.48 26.35
N GLY A 208 4.61 27.44 25.96
CA GLY A 208 4.24 27.72 24.58
C GLY A 208 2.95 28.54 24.44
N ILE A 209 2.64 28.94 23.19
CA ILE A 209 1.38 29.62 22.84
C ILE A 209 0.52 28.80 21.85
N ILE A 210 -0.80 29.00 21.94
CA ILE A 210 -1.75 28.53 20.93
C ILE A 210 -2.03 29.67 19.95
N ASP A 211 -1.25 29.74 18.89
CA ASP A 211 -1.40 30.72 17.80
C ASP A 211 -0.94 30.11 16.46
N PHE A 212 -1.22 30.76 15.34
CA PHE A 212 -0.84 30.32 13.98
C PHE A 212 0.48 30.95 13.52
N VAL A 213 1.56 30.68 14.26
CA VAL A 213 2.92 31.21 14.01
C VAL A 213 3.93 30.08 13.88
N GLY A 214 5.09 30.36 13.31
CA GLY A 214 6.18 29.40 13.27
C GLY A 214 6.07 28.41 12.12
N THR A 215 6.16 27.10 12.36
CA THR A 215 6.35 26.12 11.28
C THR A 215 5.08 26.01 10.45
N TRP A 216 5.15 26.28 9.15
CA TRP A 216 4.06 25.98 8.21
C TRP A 216 4.15 24.56 7.68
N SER A 217 5.35 24.12 7.31
CA SER A 217 5.55 22.78 6.78
C SER A 217 6.97 22.29 7.04
N HIS A 218 7.15 20.98 6.89
CA HIS A 218 8.47 20.39 6.89
C HIS A 218 8.56 19.29 5.84
N TYR A 219 9.78 19.00 5.40
CA TYR A 219 10.08 17.95 4.44
C TYR A 219 11.29 17.16 4.94
N ALA A 220 11.05 15.94 5.37
CA ALA A 220 12.07 14.98 5.80
C ALA A 220 12.40 14.01 4.65
N ASN A 221 13.19 12.98 4.97
CA ASN A 221 13.55 11.89 4.04
C ASN A 221 14.36 12.33 2.81
N PHE A 222 15.09 13.44 2.89
CA PHE A 222 16.14 13.70 1.92
C PHE A 222 17.23 12.63 2.04
N PRO A 223 17.84 12.15 0.92
CA PRO A 223 18.93 11.17 0.98
C PRO A 223 20.12 11.60 1.85
N SER A 224 20.31 12.91 2.06
CA SER A 224 21.32 13.47 2.97
C SER A 224 21.01 13.28 4.46
N GLY A 225 19.77 12.87 4.80
CA GLY A 225 19.22 12.84 6.15
C GLY A 225 18.81 14.22 6.68
N ASN A 226 18.83 15.25 5.83
CA ASN A 226 18.37 16.59 6.22
C ASN A 226 16.83 16.63 6.28
N ILE A 227 16.33 17.57 7.07
CA ILE A 227 14.93 17.93 7.17
C ILE A 227 14.84 19.44 6.93
N LEU A 228 14.07 19.84 5.93
CA LEU A 228 13.77 21.24 5.69
C LEU A 228 12.53 21.62 6.51
N VAL A 229 12.64 22.64 7.37
CA VAL A 229 11.54 23.19 8.15
C VAL A 229 11.25 24.59 7.62
N ASN A 230 10.07 24.77 7.04
CA ASN A 230 9.63 26.05 6.51
C ASN A 230 8.70 26.74 7.51
N THR A 231 8.95 28.00 7.79
CA THR A 231 8.18 28.79 8.76
C THR A 231 7.45 29.94 8.09
N ILE A 232 6.43 30.48 8.75
CA ILE A 232 5.63 31.61 8.27
C ILE A 232 6.47 32.88 8.32
N GLU A 233 7.12 33.16 9.46
CA GLU A 233 7.76 34.46 9.72
C GLU A 233 9.29 34.40 9.95
N ARG A 234 9.90 33.21 10.08
CA ARG A 234 11.33 33.04 10.47
C ARG A 234 12.21 32.46 9.36
N GLY A 235 11.68 32.36 8.14
CA GLY A 235 12.37 31.75 7.01
C GLY A 235 12.42 30.22 7.08
N ALA A 236 13.50 29.63 6.58
CA ALA A 236 13.66 28.18 6.51
C ALA A 236 14.88 27.71 7.31
N PHE A 237 14.71 26.58 7.99
CA PHE A 237 15.77 25.89 8.72
C PHE A 237 16.06 24.56 8.05
N VAL A 238 17.33 24.17 8.03
CA VAL A 238 17.74 22.82 7.64
C VAL A 238 18.31 22.13 8.87
N VAL A 239 17.60 21.14 9.36
CA VAL A 239 17.95 20.39 10.57
C VAL A 239 18.25 18.94 10.21
N LYS A 240 18.88 18.22 11.14
CA LYS A 240 19.20 16.81 10.99
C LYS A 240 19.11 16.13 12.34
N MET A 241 18.51 14.95 12.39
CA MET A 241 18.43 14.17 13.63
C MET A 241 19.83 13.79 14.10
N SER A 242 20.16 14.08 15.36
CA SER A 242 21.48 13.83 15.93
C SER A 242 21.72 12.37 16.32
N GLN A 243 20.66 11.61 16.65
CA GLN A 243 20.77 10.25 17.18
C GLN A 243 20.23 9.15 16.26
N PHE A 244 19.42 9.50 15.25
CA PHE A 244 18.74 8.53 14.39
C PHE A 244 18.93 8.87 12.90
N PRO A 245 19.91 8.27 12.21
CA PRO A 245 20.09 8.51 10.77
C PRO A 245 19.01 7.81 9.92
N ALA A 246 18.39 6.72 10.40
CA ALA A 246 17.34 5.93 9.70
C ALA A 246 16.78 4.77 10.56
N LYS A 247 16.24 5.03 11.76
CA LYS A 247 15.66 3.95 12.60
C LYS A 247 14.26 4.32 13.09
N GLY A 248 13.25 3.87 12.36
CA GLY A 248 12.05 3.31 12.97
C GLY A 248 11.71 1.98 12.31
N TYR A 249 12.56 0.98 12.55
CA TYR A 249 12.24 -0.39 12.16
C TYR A 249 11.15 -0.94 13.09
N GLY A 250 9.90 -0.60 12.81
CA GLY A 250 8.82 -1.52 13.12
C GLY A 250 9.17 -2.86 12.47
N LYS A 251 9.09 -3.97 13.22
CA LYS A 251 9.46 -5.33 12.79
C LYS A 251 8.75 -5.81 11.49
N TYR A 252 7.88 -4.98 10.91
CA TYR A 252 7.00 -5.26 9.79
C TYR A 252 7.17 -4.31 8.58
N THR A 253 8.05 -3.31 8.62
CA THR A 253 8.40 -2.54 7.41
C THR A 253 9.51 -3.30 6.67
N LYS A 254 9.12 -4.25 5.80
CA LYS A 254 10.06 -4.83 4.83
C LYS A 254 10.67 -3.67 4.05
N LYS A 255 12.01 -3.54 4.08
CA LYS A 255 12.74 -2.71 3.12
C LYS A 255 12.32 -3.16 1.73
N ILE A 256 11.54 -2.34 1.02
CA ILE A 256 11.49 -2.43 -0.43
C ILE A 256 12.87 -1.92 -0.86
N ARG A 257 13.82 -2.85 -1.01
CA ARG A 257 15.09 -2.54 -1.66
C ARG A 257 14.74 -2.23 -3.10
N ALA A 258 14.96 -0.99 -3.53
CA ALA A 258 15.12 -0.70 -4.94
C ALA A 258 16.29 -1.53 -5.47
N ALA A 259 16.07 -2.18 -6.61
CA ALA A 259 17.10 -2.86 -7.38
C ALA A 259 18.12 -1.85 -7.91
#